data_AF-A0A011QU46-F1
#
_entry.id   AF-A0A011QU46-F1
#
_cell.length_a   1.000
_cell.length_b   1.000
_cell.length_c   1.000
_cell.angle_alpha   90.00
_cell.angle_beta   90.00
_cell.angle_gamma   90.00
#
_symmetry.space_group_name_H-M   'P 1'
#
loop_
_entity.id
_entity.type
_entity.pdbx_description
1 polymer ?
#
loop_
_entity_poly.entity_id
_entity_poly.type
_entity_poly.pdbx_seq_one_letter_code
_entity_poly.pdbx_strand_id
1 'polypeptide(L)' 'MSGELGDGNWCMGTHFSLADVAVGCALGYLVFRFPEIAWQEKHPNLARLYGKLMSRPAFADTMPQG' A
#
# COMPACT_ATOMS: atom_id res chain seq x y z
N MET A 1 7.17 4.26 -7.43
CA MET A 1 5.77 3.84 -7.30
C MET A 1 4.74 4.97 -7.24
N SER A 2 4.88 6.00 -6.40
CA SER A 2 3.86 7.08 -6.36
C SER A 2 3.68 7.78 -7.71
N GLY A 3 4.78 8.06 -8.44
CA GLY A 3 4.70 8.63 -9.79
C GLY A 3 4.02 7.72 -10.81
N GLU A 4 4.36 6.42 -10.84
CA GLU A 4 3.75 5.48 -11.78
C GLU A 4 2.27 5.19 -11.46
N LEU A 5 1.89 5.16 -10.18
CA LEU A 5 0.51 4.94 -9.78
C LEU A 5 -0.40 6.09 -10.23
N GLY A 6 0.05 7.35 -10.10
CA GLY A 6 -0.74 8.53 -10.44
C GLY A 6 -2.17 8.47 -9.87
N ASP A 7 -3.16 8.59 -10.76
CA ASP A 7 -4.59 8.46 -10.45
C ASP A 7 -5.14 7.04 -10.65
N GLY A 8 -4.27 6.09 -10.97
CA GLY A 8 -4.59 4.68 -11.12
C GLY A 8 -5.17 4.05 -9.86
N ASN A 9 -5.99 3.02 -10.08
CA ASN A 9 -6.62 2.21 -9.04
C ASN A 9 -5.74 1.06 -8.54
N TRP A 10 -4.71 0.70 -9.32
CA TRP A 10 -3.74 -0.37 -9.10
C TRP A 10 -2.40 0.06 -9.71
N CYS A 11 -1.29 -0.53 -9.25
CA CYS A 11 0.05 -0.18 -9.69
C CYS A 11 0.28 -0.41 -11.19
N MET A 12 -0.38 -1.43 -11.78
CA MET A 12 -0.20 -1.81 -13.18
C MET A 12 -1.55 -2.04 -13.87
N GLY A 13 -1.84 -1.26 -14.90
CA GLY A 13 -3.06 -1.41 -15.70
C GLY A 13 -4.34 -1.22 -14.88
N THR A 14 -5.36 -2.06 -15.13
CA THR A 14 -6.70 -1.93 -14.54
C THR A 14 -7.01 -2.98 -13.47
N HIS A 15 -6.08 -3.90 -13.18
CA HIS A 15 -6.32 -5.05 -12.30
C HIS A 15 -5.30 -5.15 -11.17
N PHE A 16 -5.73 -5.75 -10.06
CA PHE A 16 -4.86 -6.11 -8.95
C PHE A 16 -3.80 -7.13 -9.42
N SER A 17 -2.55 -6.90 -9.02
CA SER A 17 -1.40 -7.69 -9.46
C SER A 17 -0.39 -7.88 -8.33
N LEU A 18 0.69 -8.62 -8.62
CA LEU A 18 1.81 -8.77 -7.69
C LEU A 18 2.46 -7.42 -7.32
N ALA A 19 2.41 -6.42 -8.20
CA ALA A 19 2.94 -5.09 -7.91
C ALA A 19 2.22 -4.45 -6.71
N ASP A 20 0.88 -4.57 -6.66
CA ASP A 20 0.07 -4.07 -5.55
C ASP A 20 0.35 -4.81 -4.26
N VAL A 21 0.57 -6.13 -4.33
CA VAL A 21 0.96 -6.95 -3.18
C VAL A 21 2.28 -6.45 -2.60
N ALA A 22 3.30 -6.32 -3.44
CA ALA A 22 4.64 -5.90 -3.02
C ALA A 22 4.63 -4.48 -2.42
N VAL A 23 3.92 -3.53 -3.05
CA VAL A 23 3.77 -2.17 -2.55
C VAL A 23 3.03 -2.16 -1.21
N GLY A 24 1.93 -2.92 -1.08
CA GLY A 24 1.19 -3.04 0.17
C GLY A 24 2.06 -3.55 1.32
N CYS A 25 2.84 -4.61 1.09
CA CYS A 25 3.75 -5.15 2.10
C CYS A 25 4.85 -4.15 2.51
N ALA A 26 5.45 -3.46 1.54
CA ALA A 26 6.49 -2.46 1.82
C ALA A 26 5.95 -1.29 2.65
N LEU A 27 4.77 -0.76 2.28
CA LEU A 27 4.11 0.32 3.03
C LEU A 27 3.65 -0.15 4.42
N GLY A 28 3.13 -1.37 4.52
CA GLY A 28 2.74 -1.95 5.81
C GLY A 28 3.93 -2.16 6.74
N TYR A 29 5.10 -2.51 6.21
CA TYR A 29 6.33 -2.59 6.99
C TYR A 29 6.78 -1.23 7.51
N LEU A 30 6.66 -0.16 6.71
CA LEU A 30 6.93 1.20 7.18
C LEU A 30 5.97 1.59 8.30
N VAL A 31 4.67 1.30 8.17
CA VAL A 31 3.69 1.55 9.24
C VAL A 31 4.05 0.78 10.51
N PHE A 32 4.53 -0.47 10.39
CA PHE A 32 4.84 -1.31 11.54
C PHE A 32 6.17 -0.95 12.22
N ARG A 33 7.23 -0.64 11.47
CA ARG A 33 8.59 -0.47 12.00
C ARG A 33 9.09 0.97 12.05
N PHE A 34 8.50 1.86 11.25
CA PHE A 34 8.93 3.26 11.10
C PHE A 34 7.72 4.21 11.09
N PRO A 35 6.85 4.20 12.13
CA PRO A 35 5.65 5.01 12.16
C PRO A 35 5.92 6.53 12.12
N GLU A 36 7.13 6.97 12.44
CA GLU A 36 7.57 8.36 12.33
C GLU A 36 7.70 8.85 10.87
N ILE A 37 7.79 7.95 9.90
CA ILE A 37 7.82 8.31 8.48
C ILE A 37 6.38 8.52 8.00
N ALA A 38 5.94 9.78 7.99
CA ALA A 38 4.63 10.22 7.50
C ALA A 38 4.52 10.17 5.95
N TRP A 39 4.71 8.99 5.36
CA TRP A 39 4.69 8.80 3.91
C TRP A 39 3.29 9.04 3.31
N GLN A 40 2.22 8.80 4.07
CA GLN A 40 0.84 8.96 3.62
C GLN A 40 0.55 10.43 3.25
N GLU A 41 1.10 11.38 4.00
CA GLU A 41 0.92 12.82 3.75
C GLU A 41 1.63 13.25 2.47
N LYS A 42 2.83 12.71 2.22
CA LYS A 42 3.64 13.04 1.04
C LYS A 42 3.13 12.36 -0.23
N HIS A 43 2.48 11.19 -0.09
CA HIS A 43 2.03 10.36 -1.21
C HIS A 43 0.56 9.92 -1.01
N PRO A 44 -0.41 10.84 -1.15
CA PRO A 44 -1.83 10.55 -0.90
C PRO A 44 -2.40 9.48 -1.84
N ASN A 45 -1.85 9.31 -3.04
CA ASN A 45 -2.25 8.24 -3.94
C ASN A 45 -1.82 6.85 -3.44
N LEU A 46 -0.63 6.73 -2.84
CA LEU A 46 -0.21 5.51 -2.16
C LEU A 46 -1.07 5.26 -0.92
N ALA A 47 -1.45 6.30 -0.17
CA ALA A 47 -2.33 6.16 0.98
C ALA A 47 -3.71 5.61 0.57
N ARG A 48 -4.27 6.12 -0.54
CA ARG A 48 -5.50 5.60 -1.14
C ARG A 48 -5.39 4.13 -1.52
N LEU A 49 -4.31 3.75 -2.23
CA LEU A 49 -4.06 2.35 -2.59
C LEU A 49 -3.94 1.47 -1.35
N TYR A 50 -3.14 1.90 -0.36
CA TYR A 50 -2.91 1.14 0.87
C TYR A 50 -4.21 0.91 1.65
N GLY A 51 -5.06 1.93 1.81
CA GLY A 51 -6.38 1.78 2.45
C GLY A 51 -7.25 0.75 1.74
N LYS A 52 -7.26 0.74 0.41
CA LYS A 52 -7.95 -0.28 -0.41
C LYS A 52 -7.34 -1.68 -0.26
N LEU A 53 -6.02 -1.79 -0.07
CA LEU A 53 -5.37 -3.07 0.16
C LEU A 53 -5.69 -3.64 1.55
N MET A 54 -5.71 -2.79 2.58
CA MET A 54 -6.06 -3.20 3.96
C MET A 54 -7.49 -3.69 4.11
N SER A 55 -8.41 -3.35 3.20
CA SER A 55 -9.76 -3.90 3.20
C SER A 55 -9.85 -5.31 2.58
N ARG A 56 -8.76 -5.88 2.05
CA ARG A 56 -8.74 -7.22 1.46
C ARG A 56 -8.41 -8.25 2.56
N PRO A 57 -9.16 -9.37 2.67
CA PRO A 57 -8.90 -10.40 3.68
C PRO A 57 -7.44 -10.87 3.70
N ALA A 58 -6.86 -11.12 2.52
CA ALA A 58 -5.47 -11.56 2.40
C ALA A 58 -4.46 -10.61 3.07
N PHE A 59 -4.71 -9.30 3.10
CA PHE A 59 -3.86 -8.33 3.80
C PHE A 59 -4.23 -8.22 5.27
N ALA A 60 -5.52 -8.13 5.59
CA ALA A 60 -5.99 -8.01 6.97
C ALA A 60 -5.54 -9.22 7.82
N ASP A 61 -5.62 -10.43 7.27
CA ASP A 61 -5.30 -11.68 7.94
C ASP A 61 -3.79 -11.93 8.07
N THR A 62 -2.96 -11.21 7.30
CA THR A 62 -1.49 -11.38 7.28
C THR A 62 -0.74 -10.17 7.84
N MET A 63 -1.44 -9.28 8.56
CA MET A 63 -0.81 -8.15 9.21
C MET A 63 0.30 -8.62 10.18
N PRO A 64 1.48 -7.97 10.16
CA PRO A 64 2.58 -8.35 11.02
C PRO A 64 2.19 -8.21 12.50
N GLN A 65 2.50 -9.23 13.27
CA GLN A 65 2.32 -9.28 14.72
C GLN A 65 3.67 -9.05 15.40
N GLY A 66 3.65 -8.43 16.59
CA GLY A 66 4.84 -8.10 17.38
C GLY A 66 4.74 -8.65 18.79
#